data_AF-A0A2G9TAJ0-F1
#
_entry.id   AF-A0A2G9TAJ0-F1
#
_cell.length_a   1.000
_cell.length_b   1.000
_cell.length_c   1.000
_cell.angle_alpha   90.00
_cell.angle_beta   90.00
_cell.angle_gamma   90.00
#
_symmetry.space_group_name_H-M   'P 1'
#
loop_
_entity.id
_entity.type
_entity.pdbx_description
1 polymer ?
#
loop_
_entity_poly.entity_id
_entity_poly.type
_entity_poly.pdbx_seq_one_letter_code
_entity_poly.pdbx_strand_id
1 'polypeptide(L)'
;VALTDDIREEKHFSIEKHSKHVLFCGTHVLQTRYYRGQKVKAVVLRTGFSTMKGQLVRSIMYPKPVDFRFTKDLFKFVGFLGCISGCGFIYTIIIMFLRGSSLRRVIIRALDIITITVPPALPAAMSVGIINAQLRLKKKEIYCISPSTINTCGAINV
;
A
#
# COMPACT_ATOMS: atom_id res chain seq x y z
N VAL A 1 -36.53 -31.85 -28.74
CA VAL A 1 -35.86 -33.15 -28.49
C VAL A 1 -34.40 -32.80 -28.20
N ALA A 2 -33.83 -32.88 -27.00
CA ALA A 2 -34.09 -33.68 -25.81
C ALA A 2 -34.10 -32.80 -24.54
N LEU A 3 -35.08 -33.02 -23.66
CA LEU A 3 -35.16 -32.43 -22.31
C LEU A 3 -35.70 -33.53 -21.38
N THR A 4 -34.91 -34.58 -21.21
CA THR A 4 -35.10 -35.72 -20.31
C THR A 4 -33.69 -36.33 -20.24
N ASP A 5 -32.83 -36.00 -19.27
CA ASP A 5 -32.66 -36.88 -18.10
C ASP A 5 -31.71 -36.33 -16.99
N ASP A 6 -31.52 -35.02 -16.80
CA ASP A 6 -30.57 -34.50 -15.78
C ASP A 6 -31.23 -33.75 -14.58
N ILE A 7 -32.49 -34.03 -14.25
CA ILE A 7 -33.26 -33.19 -13.28
C ILE A 7 -33.03 -33.56 -11.79
N ARG A 8 -32.25 -34.60 -11.44
CA ARG A 8 -32.24 -35.11 -10.04
C ARG A 8 -30.98 -34.93 -9.19
N GLU A 9 -29.89 -34.34 -9.67
CA GLU A 9 -28.65 -34.27 -8.87
C GLU A 9 -27.86 -32.95 -8.82
N GLU A 10 -28.48 -31.76 -8.92
CA GLU A 10 -27.85 -30.54 -8.36
C GLU A 10 -28.84 -29.73 -7.51
N LYS A 11 -29.08 -30.18 -6.27
CA LYS A 11 -29.87 -29.43 -5.27
C LYS A 11 -29.17 -28.18 -4.73
N HIS A 12 -27.89 -27.96 -5.06
CA HIS A 12 -27.11 -26.86 -4.51
C HIS A 12 -26.68 -25.90 -5.61
N PHE A 13 -27.24 -24.69 -5.60
CA PHE A 13 -26.80 -23.62 -6.48
C PHE A 13 -25.33 -23.28 -6.19
N SER A 14 -24.47 -23.49 -7.18
CA SER A 14 -23.07 -23.05 -7.16
C SER A 14 -22.83 -22.04 -8.28
N ILE A 15 -22.20 -20.91 -7.92
CA ILE A 15 -21.85 -19.81 -8.84
C ILE A 15 -20.86 -20.28 -9.92
N GLU A 16 -19.95 -21.18 -9.57
CA GLU A 16 -18.91 -21.67 -10.49
C GLU A 16 -19.51 -22.57 -11.58
N LYS A 17 -20.40 -23.49 -11.17
CA LYS A 17 -21.05 -24.44 -12.09
C LYS A 17 -22.13 -23.78 -12.96
N HIS A 18 -22.88 -22.81 -12.42
CA HIS A 18 -24.01 -22.16 -13.11
C HIS A 18 -23.70 -20.77 -13.64
N SER A 19 -22.44 -20.45 -13.92
CA SER A 19 -21.98 -19.12 -14.33
C SER A 19 -22.74 -18.51 -15.52
N LYS A 20 -23.20 -19.33 -16.48
CA LYS A 20 -23.99 -18.90 -17.66
C LYS A 20 -25.38 -18.36 -17.31
N HIS A 21 -25.90 -18.67 -16.12
CA HIS A 21 -27.23 -18.27 -15.66
C HIS A 21 -27.18 -17.15 -14.60
N VAL A 22 -26.01 -16.54 -14.37
CA VAL A 22 -25.80 -15.49 -13.37
C VAL A 22 -25.56 -14.15 -14.05
N LEU A 23 -26.26 -13.11 -13.57
CA LEU A 23 -26.08 -11.73 -14.01
C LEU A 23 -25.19 -10.98 -13.02
N PHE A 24 -24.27 -10.16 -13.51
CA PHE A 24 -23.31 -9.43 -12.68
C PHE A 24 -23.63 -7.93 -12.58
N CYS A 25 -23.31 -7.33 -11.44
CA CYS A 25 -23.42 -5.88 -11.28
C CYS A 25 -22.39 -5.18 -12.18
N GLY A 26 -22.83 -4.21 -12.98
CA GLY A 26 -21.98 -3.49 -13.94
C GLY A 26 -22.16 -3.90 -15.41
N THR A 27 -23.00 -4.89 -15.69
CA THR A 27 -23.40 -5.24 -17.06
C THR A 27 -24.76 -4.64 -17.41
N HIS A 28 -24.96 -4.24 -18.66
CA HIS A 28 -26.26 -3.83 -19.19
C HIS A 28 -26.87 -4.92 -20.05
N VAL A 29 -28.14 -5.24 -19.80
CA VAL A 29 -28.89 -6.22 -20.60
C VAL A 29 -29.35 -5.53 -21.89
N LEU A 30 -28.80 -5.94 -23.03
CA LEU A 30 -29.14 -5.36 -24.33
C LEU A 30 -30.44 -5.92 -24.89
N GLN A 31 -30.70 -7.22 -24.71
CA GLN A 31 -31.88 -7.89 -25.22
C GLN A 31 -32.31 -9.03 -24.30
N THR A 32 -33.61 -9.18 -24.10
CA THR A 32 -34.23 -10.33 -23.45
C THR A 32 -35.08 -11.08 -24.46
N ARG A 33 -35.10 -12.42 -24.38
CA ARG A 33 -36.02 -13.24 -25.20
C ARG A 33 -37.34 -13.39 -24.45
N TYR A 34 -38.39 -12.74 -24.96
CA TYR A 34 -39.76 -12.89 -24.46
C TYR A 34 -40.34 -14.22 -24.94
N TYR A 35 -40.39 -15.22 -24.06
CA TYR A 35 -41.15 -16.43 -24.30
C TYR A 35 -42.60 -16.22 -23.82
N ARG A 36 -43.57 -16.42 -24.73
CA ARG A 36 -45.02 -16.41 -24.43
C ARG A 36 -45.56 -15.12 -23.77
N GLY A 37 -44.98 -13.96 -24.10
CA GLY A 37 -45.46 -12.66 -23.59
C GLY A 37 -45.20 -12.41 -22.09
N GLN A 38 -44.40 -13.24 -21.43
CA GLN A 38 -44.06 -13.05 -20.01
C GLN A 38 -42.79 -12.22 -19.82
N LYS A 39 -42.79 -11.35 -18.80
CA LYS A 39 -41.61 -10.57 -18.39
C LYS A 39 -40.55 -11.50 -17.78
N VAL A 40 -39.29 -11.29 -18.14
CA VAL A 40 -38.15 -12.00 -17.54
C VAL A 40 -38.01 -11.59 -16.07
N LYS A 41 -37.91 -12.57 -15.18
CA LYS A 41 -37.69 -12.38 -13.75
C LYS A 41 -36.36 -13.02 -13.35
N ALA A 42 -35.68 -12.41 -12.39
CA ALA A 42 -34.45 -12.92 -11.81
C ALA A 42 -34.50 -12.78 -10.29
N VAL A 43 -33.75 -13.63 -9.59
CA VAL A 43 -33.59 -13.57 -8.13
C VAL A 43 -32.27 -12.89 -7.81
N VAL A 44 -32.29 -11.95 -6.86
CA VAL A 44 -31.10 -11.23 -6.41
C VAL A 44 -30.29 -12.15 -5.48
N LEU A 45 -29.07 -12.52 -5.91
CA LEU A 45 -28.18 -13.38 -5.13
C LEU A 45 -27.34 -12.58 -4.11
N ARG A 46 -26.79 -11.43 -4.53
CA ARG A 46 -25.91 -10.58 -3.72
C ARG A 46 -26.19 -9.11 -4.00
N THR A 47 -26.06 -8.26 -3.00
CA THR A 47 -26.24 -6.80 -3.08
C THR A 47 -25.03 -6.05 -2.52
N GLY A 48 -24.90 -4.77 -2.86
CA GLY A 48 -23.85 -3.88 -2.33
C GLY A 48 -22.42 -4.39 -2.55
N PHE A 49 -21.58 -4.27 -1.51
CA PHE A 49 -20.17 -4.70 -1.52
C PHE A 49 -19.96 -6.22 -1.62
N SER A 50 -21.03 -7.02 -1.50
CA SER A 50 -20.96 -8.48 -1.68
C SER A 50 -21.03 -8.90 -3.16
N THR A 51 -21.43 -7.99 -4.06
CA THR A 51 -21.40 -8.23 -5.51
C THR A 51 -19.97 -8.26 -6.05
N MET A 52 -19.75 -8.88 -7.21
CA MET A 52 -18.43 -8.91 -7.87
C MET A 52 -17.83 -7.50 -8.03
N LYS A 53 -18.61 -6.55 -8.58
CA LYS A 53 -18.20 -5.14 -8.72
C LYS A 53 -17.98 -4.48 -7.36
N GLY A 54 -18.85 -4.73 -6.39
CA GLY A 54 -18.71 -4.20 -5.03
C GLY A 54 -17.40 -4.65 -4.37
N GLN A 55 -17.02 -5.92 -4.51
CA GLN A 55 -15.76 -6.45 -3.99
C GLN A 55 -14.53 -5.81 -4.67
N LEU A 56 -14.60 -5.56 -5.98
CA LEU A 56 -13.55 -4.83 -6.70
C LEU A 56 -13.43 -3.38 -6.19
N VAL A 57 -14.54 -2.65 -6.07
CA VAL A 57 -14.54 -1.28 -5.53
C VAL A 57 -13.97 -1.25 -4.11
N ARG A 58 -14.35 -2.21 -3.27
CA ARG A 58 -13.79 -2.34 -1.91
C ARG A 58 -12.27 -2.55 -1.94
N SER A 59 -11.77 -3.33 -2.88
CA SER A 59 -10.33 -3.60 -3.01
C SER A 59 -9.54 -2.39 -3.54
N ILE A 60 -10.19 -1.53 -4.33
CA ILE A 60 -9.62 -0.25 -4.80
C ILE A 60 -9.62 0.78 -3.66
N MET A 61 -10.69 0.84 -2.87
CA MET A 61 -10.84 1.79 -1.75
C MET A 61 -9.91 1.43 -0.58
N TYR A 62 -9.70 0.14 -0.34
CA TYR A 62 -8.83 -0.38 0.70
C TYR A 62 -7.70 -1.21 0.08
N PRO A 63 -6.75 -0.57 -0.62
CA PRO A 63 -5.61 -1.28 -1.15
C PRO A 63 -4.82 -1.89 0.00
N LYS A 64 -4.28 -3.10 -0.20
CA LYS A 64 -3.34 -3.67 0.78
C LYS A 64 -2.17 -2.69 0.93
N PRO A 65 -1.72 -2.41 2.17
CA PRO A 65 -0.59 -1.50 2.37
C PRO A 65 0.61 -2.06 1.60
N VAL A 66 1.15 -1.26 0.69
CA VAL A 66 2.41 -1.60 0.02
C VAL A 66 3.50 -1.56 1.08
N ASP A 67 4.19 -2.69 1.25
CA ASP A 67 5.28 -2.80 2.22
C ASP A 67 6.39 -1.82 1.85
N PHE A 68 6.52 -0.74 2.64
CA PHE A 68 7.61 0.23 2.51
C PHE A 68 8.95 -0.37 2.93
N ARG A 69 9.46 -1.35 2.18
CA ARG A 69 10.79 -1.94 2.38
C ARG A 69 11.85 -0.85 2.48
N PHE A 70 11.78 0.17 1.62
CA PHE A 70 12.66 1.33 1.64
C PHE A 70 12.61 2.09 2.98
N THR A 71 11.42 2.42 3.49
CA THR A 71 11.29 3.13 4.78
C THR A 71 11.76 2.25 5.93
N LYS A 72 11.49 0.94 5.89
CA LYS A 72 12.01 -0.01 6.88
C LYS A 72 13.54 -0.05 6.87
N ASP A 73 14.16 -0.07 5.70
CA ASP A 73 15.63 -0.08 5.57
C ASP A 73 16.25 1.26 5.97
N LEU A 74 15.57 2.38 5.69
CA LEU A 74 15.96 3.71 6.19
C LEU A 74 15.99 3.74 7.72
N PHE A 75 14.97 3.20 8.38
CA PHE A 75 14.94 3.12 9.84
C PHE A 75 16.05 2.21 10.40
N LYS A 76 16.37 1.10 9.73
CA LYS A 76 17.52 0.25 10.13
C LYS A 76 18.84 1.01 9.99
N PHE A 77 19.02 1.78 8.92
CA PHE A 77 20.21 2.61 8.71
C PHE A 77 20.37 3.69 9.79
N VAL A 78 19.28 4.40 10.11
CA VAL A 78 19.26 5.39 11.20
C VAL A 78 19.57 4.73 12.55
N GLY A 79 19.01 3.54 12.81
CA GLY A 79 19.32 2.76 14.01
C GLY A 79 20.81 2.39 14.11
N PHE A 80 21.42 1.95 13.01
CA PHE A 80 22.85 1.65 12.96
C PHE A 80 23.73 2.87 13.26
N LEU A 81 23.42 4.03 12.68
CA LEU A 81 24.09 5.29 13.00
C LEU A 81 23.93 5.66 14.48
N GLY A 82 22.74 5.45 15.04
CA GLY A 82 22.46 5.64 16.46
C GLY A 82 23.35 4.79 17.37
N CYS A 83 23.60 3.53 17.03
CA CYS A 83 24.51 2.67 17.78
C CYS A 83 25.95 3.22 17.80
N ILE A 84 26.46 3.67 16.65
CA ILE A 84 27.80 4.27 16.55
C ILE A 84 27.90 5.55 17.39
N SER A 85 26.86 6.40 17.30
CA SER A 85 26.74 7.61 18.13
C SER A 85 26.70 7.30 19.62
N GLY A 86 25.99 6.25 20.03
CA GLY A 86 25.97 5.77 21.41
C GLY A 86 27.36 5.37 21.93
N CYS A 87 28.13 4.62 21.14
CA CYS A 87 29.51 4.27 21.50
C CYS A 87 30.40 5.52 21.64
N GLY A 88 30.30 6.46 20.70
CA GLY A 88 31.03 7.73 20.75
C GLY A 88 30.62 8.59 21.95
N PHE A 89 29.34 8.57 22.32
CA PHE A 89 28.81 9.27 23.48
C PHE A 89 29.36 8.70 24.80
N ILE A 90 29.36 7.37 24.94
CA ILE A 90 29.94 6.69 26.11
C ILE A 90 31.43 7.02 26.25
N TYR A 91 32.20 6.93 25.16
CA TYR A 91 33.62 7.31 25.16
C TYR A 91 33.83 8.77 25.59
N THR A 92 32.99 9.68 25.10
CA THR A 92 33.04 11.11 25.44
C THR A 92 32.71 11.37 26.91
N ILE A 93 31.76 10.64 27.49
CA ILE A 93 31.44 10.72 28.91
C ILE A 93 32.62 10.29 29.78
N ILE A 94 33.23 9.14 29.46
CA ILE A 94 34.37 8.59 30.23
C ILE A 94 35.52 9.61 30.27
N ILE A 95 35.87 10.21 29.13
CA ILE A 95 36.98 11.17 29.07
C ILE A 95 36.63 12.52 29.71
N MET A 96 35.36 12.93 29.69
CA MET A 96 34.91 14.15 30.39
C MET A 96 34.91 13.99 31.91
N PHE A 97 34.59 12.78 32.40
CA PHE A 97 34.66 12.46 33.82
C PHE A 97 36.11 12.51 34.31
N LEU A 98 37.04 11.92 33.55
CA LEU A 98 38.48 11.97 33.84
C LEU A 98 39.05 13.40 33.83
N ARG A 99 38.47 14.31 33.02
CA ARG A 99 38.88 15.71 32.90
C ARG A 99 38.14 16.68 33.84
N GLY A 100 37.21 16.22 34.67
CA GLY A 100 36.44 17.07 35.58
C GLY A 100 35.65 18.19 34.89
N SER A 101 35.19 17.97 33.66
CA SER A 101 34.58 19.02 32.83
C SER A 101 33.16 19.40 33.25
N SER A 102 32.76 20.65 32.96
CA SER A 102 31.44 21.19 33.35
C SER A 102 30.27 20.50 32.62
N LEU A 103 29.17 20.27 33.36
CA LEU A 103 27.94 19.61 32.87
C LEU A 103 27.37 20.27 31.60
N ARG A 104 27.46 21.60 31.47
CA ARG A 104 27.02 22.33 30.27
C ARG A 104 27.72 21.85 29.00
N ARG A 105 29.02 21.54 29.09
CA ARG A 105 29.81 21.05 27.95
C ARG A 105 29.40 19.63 27.55
N VAL A 106 28.99 18.79 28.51
CA VAL A 106 28.53 17.42 28.25
C VAL A 106 27.25 17.48 27.43
N ILE A 107 26.31 18.34 27.84
CA ILE A 107 25.00 18.49 27.20
C ILE A 107 25.15 19.00 25.76
N ILE A 108 25.98 20.03 25.53
CA ILE A 108 26.22 20.55 24.18
C ILE A 108 26.84 19.47 23.27
N ARG A 109 27.80 18.69 23.79
CA ARG A 109 28.43 17.59 23.02
C ARG A 109 27.48 16.42 22.76
N ALA A 110 26.58 16.11 23.70
CA ALA A 110 25.53 15.11 23.49
C ALA A 110 24.62 15.51 22.32
N LEU A 111 24.17 16.76 22.31
CA LEU A 111 23.28 17.30 21.27
C LEU A 111 23.97 17.34 19.89
N ASP A 112 25.25 17.68 19.85
CA ASP A 112 26.08 17.70 18.64
C ASP A 112 26.14 16.31 17.99
N ILE A 113 26.46 15.27 18.77
CA ILE A 113 26.52 13.87 18.32
C ILE A 113 25.17 13.39 17.75
N ILE A 114 24.05 13.71 18.42
CA ILE A 114 22.70 13.36 17.95
C ILE A 114 22.39 14.06 16.62
N THR A 115 22.71 15.35 16.51
CA THR A 115 22.42 16.16 15.31
C THR A 115 23.26 15.71 14.10
N ILE A 116 24.50 15.26 14.34
CA ILE A 116 25.37 14.70 13.29
C ILE A 116 24.86 13.35 12.80
N THR A 117 24.40 12.47 13.69
CA THR A 117 23.96 11.12 13.30
C THR A 117 22.59 11.08 12.66
N VAL A 118 21.67 11.95 13.07
CA VAL A 118 20.37 12.08 12.42
C VAL A 118 20.24 13.51 11.90
N PRO A 119 20.93 13.83 10.78
CA PRO A 119 20.80 15.15 10.22
C PRO A 119 19.35 15.31 9.73
N PRO A 120 18.66 16.42 10.08
CA PRO A 120 17.33 16.71 9.56
C PRO A 120 17.32 16.83 8.02
N ALA A 121 18.50 16.99 7.42
CA ALA A 121 18.73 16.95 5.99
C ALA A 121 18.34 15.61 5.33
N LEU A 122 18.36 14.48 6.04
CA LEU A 122 18.14 13.17 5.42
C LEU A 122 16.66 12.93 5.05
N PRO A 123 15.67 13.14 5.96
CA PRO A 123 14.24 13.13 5.57
C PRO A 123 13.89 14.26 4.59
N ALA A 124 14.53 15.42 4.73
CA ALA A 124 14.33 16.55 3.83
C ALA A 124 14.79 16.22 2.40
N ALA A 125 15.99 15.64 2.23
CA ALA A 125 16.53 15.25 0.95
C ALA A 125 15.64 14.20 0.25
N MET A 126 15.16 13.19 0.99
CA MET A 126 14.21 12.20 0.46
C MET A 126 12.93 12.87 -0.06
N SER A 127 12.37 13.81 0.70
CA SER A 127 11.15 14.52 0.34
C SER A 127 11.35 15.39 -0.91
N VAL A 128 12.45 16.14 -0.97
CA VAL A 128 12.81 16.97 -2.13
C VAL A 128 13.02 16.11 -3.38
N GLY A 129 13.67 14.94 -3.25
CA GLY A 129 13.85 14.00 -4.34
C GLY A 129 12.51 13.51 -4.92
N ILE A 130 11.57 13.14 -4.05
CA ILE A 130 10.21 12.71 -4.45
C ILE A 130 9.46 13.85 -5.13
N ILE A 131 9.48 15.05 -4.57
CA ILE A 131 8.79 16.22 -5.13
C ILE A 131 9.35 16.57 -6.52
N ASN A 132 10.67 16.58 -6.68
CA ASN A 132 11.31 16.86 -7.97
C ASN A 132 10.95 15.79 -9.02
N ALA A 133 10.96 14.51 -8.63
CA ALA A 133 10.53 13.42 -9.51
C ALA A 133 9.06 13.56 -9.91
N GLN A 134 8.18 13.93 -8.98
CA GLN A 134 6.76 14.15 -9.24
C GLN A 134 6.54 15.34 -10.19
N LEU A 135 7.26 16.45 -10.00
CA LEU A 135 7.21 17.60 -10.90
C LEU A 135 7.66 17.23 -12.32
N ARG A 136 8.72 16.42 -12.44
CA ARG A 136 9.20 15.91 -13.73
C ARG A 136 8.18 15.01 -14.43
N LEU A 137 7.48 14.15 -13.68
CA LEU A 137 6.43 13.27 -14.21
C LEU A 137 5.19 14.08 -14.63
N LYS A 138 4.80 15.09 -13.84
CA LYS A 138 3.67 15.98 -14.16
C LYS A 138 3.88 16.73 -15.47
N LYS A 139 5.12 17.15 -15.79
CA LYS A 139 5.47 17.75 -17.10
C LYS A 139 5.24 16.81 -18.29
N LYS A 140 5.20 15.49 -18.05
CA LYS A 140 4.91 14.46 -19.05
C LYS A 140 3.45 13.97 -18.97
N GLU A 141 2.58 14.71 -18.30
CA GLU A 141 1.17 14.34 -18.09
C GLU A 141 0.96 13.04 -17.30
N ILE A 142 1.97 12.60 -16.54
CA ILE A 142 1.89 11.43 -15.65
C ILE A 142 1.58 11.92 -14.23
N TYR A 143 0.40 11.56 -13.73
CA TYR A 143 -0.08 11.95 -12.40
C TYR A 143 0.13 10.81 -11.39
N CYS A 144 1.06 11.00 -10.45
CA CYS A 144 1.23 10.09 -9.33
C CYS A 144 0.24 10.39 -8.20
N ILE A 145 -0.64 9.43 -7.88
CA ILE A 145 -1.60 9.51 -6.77
C ILE A 145 -0.90 9.29 -5.41
N SER A 146 0.16 8.47 -5.39
CA SER A 146 0.97 8.18 -4.20
C SER A 146 2.45 8.51 -4.45
N PRO A 147 2.95 9.64 -3.96
CA PRO A 147 4.35 10.06 -4.16
C PRO A 147 5.37 9.12 -3.52
N SER A 148 5.02 8.47 -2.41
CA SER A 148 5.91 7.56 -1.68
C SER A 148 6.31 6.31 -2.48
N THR A 149 5.50 5.92 -3.47
CA THR A 149 5.77 4.77 -4.35
C THR A 149 6.84 5.09 -5.41
N ILE A 150 7.10 6.36 -5.71
CA ILE A 150 8.05 6.79 -6.75
C ILE A 150 9.45 6.20 -6.52
N ASN A 151 9.92 6.15 -5.27
CA ASN A 151 11.22 5.57 -4.93
C ASN A 151 11.23 4.03 -5.08
N THR A 152 10.09 3.37 -4.91
CA THR A 152 9.99 1.92 -5.04
C THR A 152 9.95 1.49 -6.50
N CYS A 153 9.37 2.30 -7.38
CA CYS A 153 9.27 2.00 -8.82
C CYS A 153 10.63 1.75 -9.49
N GLY A 154 11.72 2.39 -9.02
CA GLY A 154 13.07 2.18 -9.55
C GLY A 154 13.73 0.86 -9.11
N ALA A 155 13.20 0.19 -8.10
CA ALA A 155 13.74 -1.06 -7.55
C ALA A 155 13.00 -2.31 -8.07
N ILE A 156 11.99 -2.12 -8.92
CA ILE A 156 11.22 -3.23 -9.49
C ILE A 156 12.02 -3.80 -10.67
N ASN A 157 12.36 -5.09 -10.56
CA ASN A 157 12.88 -5.89 -11.66
C ASN A 157 11.83 -6.94 -12.01
N VAL A 158 11.26 -6.85 -13.21
CA VAL A 158 10.32 -7.84 -13.77
C VAL A 158 11.04 -8.92 -14.55
#